data_AF-A0A529Y9Y6-F1
#
_entry.id   AF-A0A529Y9Y6-F1
#
_cell.length_a   1.000
_cell.length_b   1.000
_cell.length_c   1.000
_cell.angle_alpha   90.00
_cell.angle_beta   90.00
_cell.angle_gamma   90.00
#
_symmetry.space_group_name_H-M   'P 1'
#
loop_
_entity.id
_entity.type
_entity.pdbx_description
1 polymer ?
#
loop_
_entity_poly.entity_id
_entity_poly.type
_entity_poly.pdbx_seq_one_letter_code
_entity_poly.pdbx_strand_id
1 'polypeptide(L)'
;DEVTASSPPQLATLIEPQVEALIKATGIDFRVSGDRAFYVPAFDYVQVPAPQAFFEPIDWHRTALHELGHATGHSSRLARDFSGSFGSRKYAFEELVAEINAAFCCAALGIVPTVRHSDYVGSWLEVLREDNRAIVRAASCASKAAEWLLGHLPEEVNVSIGLRTGNERREA
;
A
#
# COMPACT_ATOMS: atom_id res chain seq x y z
N ASP A 1 31.87 28.31 18.37
CA ASP A 1 30.96 27.49 19.18
C ASP A 1 29.64 28.26 19.26
N GLU A 2 28.55 27.85 18.63
CA GLU A 2 27.87 26.56 18.79
C GLU A 2 26.94 26.37 17.58
N VAL A 3 27.17 25.35 16.76
CA VAL A 3 26.26 24.97 15.68
C VAL A 3 25.22 24.05 16.32
N THR A 4 24.02 24.59 16.59
CA THR A 4 22.87 23.81 17.03
C THR A 4 22.51 22.82 15.93
N ALA A 5 22.92 21.56 16.08
CA ALA A 5 22.42 20.46 15.27
C ALA A 5 20.93 20.28 15.58
N SER A 6 20.06 20.64 14.63
CA SER A 6 18.64 20.32 14.77
C SER A 6 18.50 18.80 14.78
N SER A 7 17.92 18.25 15.84
CA SER A 7 17.62 16.83 15.92
C SER A 7 16.80 16.40 14.69
N PRO A 8 17.07 15.22 14.09
CA PRO A 8 16.24 14.72 13.01
C PRO A 8 14.78 14.65 13.47
N PRO A 9 13.80 15.00 12.62
CA PRO A 9 12.39 14.88 12.98
C PRO A 9 12.13 13.45 13.46
N GLN A 10 11.56 13.34 14.66
CA GLN A 10 11.23 12.06 15.27
C GLN A 10 10.33 11.28 14.30
N LEU A 11 10.63 10.00 14.08
CA LEU A 11 9.99 9.12 13.09
C LEU A 11 8.45 9.21 13.07
N ALA A 12 7.83 9.43 14.25
CA ALA A 12 6.39 9.59 14.43
C ALA A 12 5.78 10.82 13.73
N THR A 13 6.57 11.83 13.36
CA THR A 13 6.05 13.03 12.66
C THR A 13 5.99 12.88 11.15
N LEU A 14 6.53 11.79 10.58
CA LEU A 14 6.59 11.58 9.12
C LEU A 14 5.61 10.49 8.64
N ILE A 15 5.08 9.68 9.56
CA ILE A 15 4.10 8.64 9.26
C ILE A 15 2.73 9.13 9.69
N GLU A 16 1.78 9.20 8.75
CA GLU A 16 0.38 9.49 9.04
C GLU A 16 -0.18 8.50 10.08
N PRO A 17 -0.84 8.98 11.16
CA PRO A 17 -1.31 8.13 12.26
C PRO A 17 -2.22 6.98 11.79
N GLN A 18 -3.06 7.22 10.79
CA GLN A 18 -3.94 6.21 10.21
C GLN A 18 -3.19 5.10 9.49
N VAL A 19 -2.03 5.40 8.88
CA VAL A 19 -1.18 4.39 8.24
C VAL A 19 -0.43 3.58 9.29
N GLU A 20 0.11 4.24 10.32
CA GLU A 20 0.77 3.54 11.44
C GLU A 20 -0.21 2.59 12.16
N ALA A 21 -1.42 3.08 12.44
CA ALA A 21 -2.48 2.29 13.06
C ALA A 21 -2.87 1.08 12.19
N LEU A 22 -3.01 1.31 10.87
CA LEU A 22 -3.30 0.24 9.92
C LEU A 22 -2.20 -0.83 9.91
N ILE A 23 -0.94 -0.44 9.71
CA ILE A 23 0.22 -1.35 9.71
C ILE A 23 0.18 -2.24 10.96
N LYS A 24 0.05 -1.61 12.13
CA LYS A 24 0.01 -2.32 13.41
C LYS A 24 -1.17 -3.29 13.50
N ALA A 25 -2.35 -2.89 13.03
CA ALA A 25 -3.56 -3.68 13.13
C ALA A 25 -3.60 -4.88 12.17
N THR A 26 -2.88 -4.84 11.04
CA THR A 26 -2.78 -5.99 10.12
C THR A 26 -2.08 -7.20 10.72
N GLY A 27 -1.21 -6.99 11.73
CA GLY A 27 -0.37 -8.05 12.30
C GLY A 27 0.71 -8.60 11.36
N ILE A 28 0.92 -7.98 10.18
CA ILE A 28 2.01 -8.33 9.27
C ILE A 28 3.33 -7.86 9.90
N ASP A 29 4.38 -8.69 9.82
CA ASP A 29 5.74 -8.31 10.22
C ASP A 29 6.26 -7.21 9.28
N PHE A 30 6.17 -5.96 9.74
CA PHE A 30 6.53 -4.77 8.98
C PHE A 30 7.78 -4.13 9.59
N ARG A 31 8.85 -4.06 8.81
CA ARG A 31 10.18 -3.66 9.27
C ARG A 31 10.62 -2.37 8.60
N VAL A 32 10.86 -1.33 9.39
CA VAL A 32 11.45 -0.08 8.92
C VAL A 32 12.97 -0.20 9.01
N SER A 33 13.62 -0.64 7.92
CA SER A 33 15.06 -0.89 7.89
C SER A 33 15.62 -1.00 6.47
N GLY A 34 16.96 -0.93 6.35
CA GLY A 34 17.65 -1.07 5.07
C GLY A 34 17.41 0.09 4.11
N ASP A 35 17.71 -0.16 2.84
CA ASP A 35 17.71 0.82 1.74
C ASP A 35 16.73 0.48 0.60
N ARG A 36 16.00 -0.64 0.72
CA ARG A 36 15.04 -1.12 -0.28
C ARG A 36 13.73 -1.55 0.36
N ALA A 37 12.64 -1.32 -0.37
CA ALA A 37 11.31 -1.80 -0.04
C ALA A 37 11.03 -3.12 -0.77
N PHE A 38 10.41 -4.08 -0.06
CA PHE A 38 9.97 -5.36 -0.63
C PHE A 38 9.10 -6.15 0.37
N TYR A 39 8.21 -6.98 -0.16
CA TYR A 39 7.60 -8.10 0.54
C TYR A 39 8.33 -9.42 0.22
N VAL A 40 8.54 -10.28 1.23
CA VAL A 40 9.15 -11.61 1.05
C VAL A 40 8.13 -12.72 1.33
N PRO A 41 7.50 -13.33 0.30
CA PRO A 41 6.46 -14.34 0.48
C PRO A 41 6.89 -15.55 1.31
N ALA A 42 8.15 -15.99 1.17
CA ALA A 42 8.66 -17.18 1.85
C ALA A 42 8.79 -17.03 3.38
N PHE A 43 8.95 -15.79 3.86
CA PHE A 43 9.14 -15.48 5.28
C PHE A 43 8.03 -14.58 5.84
N ASP A 44 7.07 -14.24 5.00
CA ASP A 44 5.91 -13.42 5.31
C ASP A 44 6.21 -12.10 6.05
N TYR A 45 7.15 -11.31 5.53
CA TYR A 45 7.44 -9.98 6.09
C TYR A 45 7.56 -8.92 4.99
N VAL A 46 7.27 -7.68 5.39
CA VAL A 46 7.49 -6.46 4.62
C VAL A 46 8.69 -5.73 5.19
N GLN A 47 9.56 -5.24 4.31
CA GLN A 47 10.60 -4.29 4.67
C GLN A 47 10.42 -3.02 3.85
N VAL A 48 10.58 -1.86 4.49
CA VAL A 48 10.57 -0.55 3.85
C VAL A 48 11.68 0.30 4.48
N PRO A 49 12.41 1.13 3.71
CA PRO A 49 13.38 2.05 4.28
C PRO A 49 12.73 3.05 5.25
N ALA A 50 13.55 3.75 6.02
CA ALA A 50 13.05 4.83 6.88
C ALA A 50 12.39 5.95 6.04
N PRO A 51 11.31 6.61 6.51
CA PRO A 51 10.66 7.73 5.81
C PRO A 51 11.61 8.83 5.36
N GLN A 52 12.70 9.07 6.09
CA GLN A 52 13.73 10.05 5.76
C GLN A 52 14.53 9.72 4.49
N ALA A 53 14.44 8.48 3.99
CA ALA A 53 15.06 8.06 2.73
C ALA A 53 14.22 8.47 1.50
N PHE A 54 12.99 8.95 1.70
CA PHE A 54 12.07 9.36 0.64
C PHE A 54 12.04 10.87 0.49
N PHE A 55 11.77 11.34 -0.74
CA PHE A 55 11.76 12.77 -1.05
C PHE A 55 10.55 13.47 -0.43
N GLU A 56 9.37 12.87 -0.56
CA GLU A 56 8.15 13.34 0.11
C GLU A 56 7.58 12.25 1.04
N PRO A 57 6.94 12.63 2.17
CA PRO A 57 6.30 11.67 3.07
C PRO A 57 5.33 10.72 2.37
N ILE A 58 4.59 11.23 1.38
CA ILE A 58 3.64 10.42 0.61
C ILE A 58 4.30 9.27 -0.15
N ASP A 59 5.52 9.46 -0.64
CA ASP A 59 6.24 8.40 -1.36
C ASP A 59 6.49 7.20 -0.44
N TRP A 60 6.74 7.48 0.85
CA TRP A 60 6.87 6.45 1.86
C TRP A 60 5.55 5.71 2.08
N HIS A 61 4.42 6.43 2.27
CA HIS A 61 3.11 5.80 2.48
C HIS A 61 2.69 4.94 1.31
N ARG A 62 2.85 5.44 0.08
CA ARG A 62 2.53 4.68 -1.13
C ARG A 62 3.38 3.42 -1.21
N THR A 63 4.68 3.53 -0.97
CA THR A 63 5.60 2.39 -0.99
C THR A 63 5.21 1.36 0.09
N ALA A 64 4.94 1.80 1.32
CA ALA A 64 4.50 0.93 2.39
C ALA A 64 3.19 0.19 2.06
N LEU A 65 2.20 0.90 1.51
CA LEU A 65 0.91 0.34 1.13
C LEU A 65 1.00 -0.57 -0.10
N HIS A 66 1.96 -0.32 -1.00
CA HIS A 66 2.30 -1.22 -2.10
C HIS A 66 2.81 -2.57 -1.56
N GLU A 67 3.82 -2.55 -0.68
CA GLU A 67 4.38 -3.79 -0.13
C GLU A 67 3.38 -4.55 0.76
N LEU A 68 2.55 -3.83 1.52
CA LEU A 68 1.41 -4.44 2.22
C LEU A 68 0.40 -5.04 1.25
N GLY A 69 0.19 -4.41 0.09
CA GLY A 69 -0.60 -4.93 -1.01
C GLY A 69 -0.12 -6.31 -1.44
N HIS A 70 1.18 -6.48 -1.70
CA HIS A 70 1.78 -7.80 -1.93
C HIS A 70 1.56 -8.76 -0.77
N ALA A 71 1.79 -8.29 0.47
CA ALA A 71 1.61 -9.12 1.64
C ALA A 71 0.18 -9.71 1.69
N THR A 72 -0.87 -8.96 1.39
CA THR A 72 -2.24 -9.53 1.37
C THR A 72 -2.40 -10.78 0.49
N GLY A 73 -1.52 -10.98 -0.50
CA GLY A 73 -1.52 -12.12 -1.41
C GLY A 73 -0.97 -13.42 -0.84
N HIS A 74 -0.39 -13.42 0.37
CA HIS A 74 0.10 -14.63 1.03
C HIS A 74 -0.97 -15.73 1.15
N SER A 75 -0.51 -16.98 1.22
CA SER A 75 -1.36 -18.18 1.24
C SER A 75 -2.33 -18.23 2.43
N SER A 76 -1.97 -17.62 3.56
CA SER A 76 -2.86 -17.51 4.74
C SER A 76 -3.87 -16.35 4.66
N ARG A 77 -3.83 -15.54 3.60
CA ARG A 77 -4.67 -14.35 3.40
C ARG A 77 -5.50 -14.50 2.12
N LEU A 78 -5.21 -13.74 1.07
CA LEU A 78 -5.95 -13.78 -0.19
C LEU A 78 -5.43 -14.83 -1.18
N ALA A 79 -4.33 -15.52 -0.84
CA ALA A 79 -3.79 -16.66 -1.58
C ALA A 79 -3.65 -16.42 -3.10
N ARG A 80 -3.03 -15.29 -3.47
CA ARG A 80 -2.74 -14.96 -4.88
C ARG A 80 -1.51 -15.72 -5.38
N ASP A 81 -1.34 -15.76 -6.70
CA ASP A 81 -0.28 -16.53 -7.36
C ASP A 81 1.04 -15.74 -7.46
N PHE A 82 2.03 -16.12 -6.64
CA PHE A 82 3.39 -15.57 -6.64
C PHE A 82 4.41 -16.46 -7.40
N SER A 83 3.96 -17.41 -8.23
CA SER A 83 4.85 -18.31 -8.99
C SER A 83 5.60 -17.63 -10.16
N GLY A 84 5.27 -16.38 -10.46
CA GLY A 84 5.93 -15.60 -11.53
C GLY A 84 7.33 -15.14 -11.14
N SER A 85 8.31 -15.37 -12.00
CA SER A 85 9.65 -14.76 -11.85
C SER A 85 9.64 -13.28 -12.24
N PHE A 86 10.61 -12.51 -11.75
CA PHE A 86 10.83 -11.12 -12.15
C PHE A 86 10.79 -10.96 -13.69
N GLY A 87 10.09 -9.93 -14.17
CA GLY A 87 9.90 -9.66 -15.59
C GLY A 87 8.88 -10.56 -16.31
N SER A 88 8.30 -11.56 -15.63
CA SER A 88 7.23 -12.37 -16.22
C SER A 88 5.89 -11.64 -16.22
N ARG A 89 4.95 -12.08 -17.07
CA ARG A 89 3.57 -11.56 -17.09
C ARG A 89 2.85 -11.72 -15.76
N LYS A 90 3.09 -12.82 -15.05
CA LYS A 90 2.48 -13.07 -13.72
C LYS A 90 3.02 -12.09 -12.68
N TYR A 91 4.33 -11.87 -12.70
CA TYR A 91 4.99 -10.88 -11.85
C TYR A 91 4.44 -9.47 -12.12
N ALA A 92 4.42 -9.04 -13.39
CA ALA A 92 3.87 -7.74 -13.78
C ALA A 92 2.38 -7.56 -13.40
N PHE A 93 1.60 -8.64 -13.44
CA PHE A 93 0.21 -8.61 -12.99
C PHE A 93 0.10 -8.36 -11.48
N GLU A 94 0.92 -9.00 -10.66
CA GLU A 94 0.91 -8.81 -9.20
C GLU A 94 1.44 -7.42 -8.79
N GLU A 95 2.44 -6.90 -9.48
CA GLU A 95 2.89 -5.49 -9.32
C GLU A 95 1.75 -4.51 -9.62
N LEU A 96 0.97 -4.74 -10.69
CA LEU A 96 -0.20 -3.92 -11.00
C LEU A 96 -1.28 -4.01 -9.92
N VAL A 97 -1.47 -5.19 -9.32
CA VAL A 97 -2.40 -5.37 -8.19
C VAL A 97 -1.92 -4.55 -6.98
N ALA A 98 -0.63 -4.61 -6.63
CA ALA A 98 -0.06 -3.88 -5.50
C ALA A 98 -0.13 -2.36 -5.69
N GLU A 99 0.16 -1.86 -6.90
CA GLU A 99 0.06 -0.43 -7.23
C GLU A 99 -1.36 0.12 -7.13
N ILE A 100 -2.37 -0.58 -7.70
CA ILE A 100 -3.77 -0.16 -7.61
C ILE A 100 -4.26 -0.24 -6.15
N ASN A 101 -3.84 -1.26 -5.41
CA ASN A 101 -4.14 -1.39 -3.98
C ASN A 101 -3.61 -0.18 -3.19
N ALA A 102 -2.35 0.19 -3.40
CA ALA A 102 -1.73 1.33 -2.74
C ALA A 102 -2.50 2.62 -3.03
N ALA A 103 -2.90 2.84 -4.29
CA ALA A 103 -3.71 3.98 -4.68
C ALA A 103 -5.09 4.00 -3.97
N PHE A 104 -5.79 2.87 -3.89
CA PHE A 104 -7.06 2.77 -3.15
C PHE A 104 -6.89 3.03 -1.66
N CYS A 105 -5.86 2.47 -1.03
CA CYS A 105 -5.58 2.70 0.38
C CYS A 105 -5.21 4.16 0.66
N CYS A 106 -4.34 4.78 -0.15
CA CYS A 106 -4.02 6.21 -0.02
C CYS A 106 -5.27 7.08 -0.12
N ALA A 107 -6.13 6.84 -1.12
CA ALA A 107 -7.37 7.58 -1.29
C ALA A 107 -8.31 7.40 -0.09
N ALA A 108 -8.46 6.17 0.41
CA ALA A 108 -9.31 5.87 1.57
C ALA A 108 -8.78 6.50 2.88
N LEU A 109 -7.46 6.57 3.04
CA LEU A 109 -6.77 7.11 4.22
C LEU A 109 -6.56 8.64 4.15
N GLY A 110 -7.10 9.30 3.13
CA GLY A 110 -6.96 10.76 2.96
C GLY A 110 -5.56 11.23 2.58
N ILE A 111 -4.70 10.33 2.08
CA ILE A 111 -3.33 10.63 1.67
C ILE A 111 -3.37 11.19 0.26
N VAL A 112 -3.29 12.51 0.14
CA VAL A 112 -3.43 13.22 -1.13
C VAL A 112 -2.05 13.43 -1.78
N PRO A 113 -1.87 13.04 -3.06
CA PRO A 113 -0.67 13.38 -3.82
C PRO A 113 -0.37 14.87 -3.88
N THR A 114 0.83 15.24 -3.45
CA THR A 114 1.45 16.58 -3.50
C THR A 114 1.66 17.06 -4.92
N VAL A 115 1.95 16.15 -5.85
CA VAL A 115 2.16 16.43 -7.28
C VAL A 115 1.30 15.49 -8.10
N ARG A 116 0.68 16.01 -9.18
CA ARG A 116 -0.08 15.24 -10.18
C ARG A 116 0.82 14.17 -10.84
N HIS A 117 1.05 13.05 -10.15
CA HIS A 117 1.76 11.88 -10.68
C HIS A 117 0.85 11.11 -11.64
N SER A 118 0.53 11.76 -12.76
CA SER A 118 -0.10 11.18 -13.95
C SER A 118 0.84 10.21 -14.69
N ASP A 119 2.10 10.10 -14.29
CA ASP A 119 3.10 9.30 -14.99
C ASP A 119 2.81 7.80 -14.85
N TYR A 120 2.19 7.38 -13.73
CA TYR A 120 1.71 6.01 -13.57
C TYR A 120 0.49 5.72 -14.45
N VAL A 121 -0.40 6.69 -14.64
CA VAL A 121 -1.49 6.59 -15.63
C VAL A 121 -0.92 6.40 -17.03
N GLY A 122 0.20 7.04 -17.38
CA GLY A 122 0.92 6.82 -18.64
C GLY A 122 1.42 5.38 -18.80
N SER A 123 2.12 4.85 -17.80
CA SER A 123 2.59 3.44 -17.82
C SER A 123 1.45 2.42 -17.79
N TRP A 124 0.36 2.74 -17.08
CA TRP A 124 -0.86 1.94 -17.05
C TRP A 124 -1.59 1.99 -18.39
N LEU A 125 -1.61 3.14 -19.09
CA LEU A 125 -2.21 3.31 -20.42
C LEU A 125 -1.54 2.45 -21.50
N GLU A 126 -0.25 2.16 -21.37
CA GLU A 126 0.44 1.23 -22.28
C GLU A 126 0.06 -0.22 -22.00
N VAL A 127 0.00 -0.64 -20.72
CA VAL A 127 -0.51 -1.96 -20.31
C VAL A 127 -2.01 -2.13 -20.66
N LEU A 128 -2.79 -1.05 -20.56
CA LEU A 128 -4.21 -0.97 -20.89
C LEU A 128 -4.49 -1.21 -22.38
N ARG A 129 -3.53 -0.95 -23.29
CA ARG A 129 -3.73 -1.12 -24.74
C ARG A 129 -3.64 -2.57 -25.22
N GLU A 130 -3.06 -3.48 -24.42
CA GLU A 130 -2.80 -4.86 -24.86
C GLU A 130 -3.78 -5.91 -24.31
N ASP A 131 -4.39 -5.74 -23.12
CA ASP A 131 -5.43 -6.65 -22.59
C ASP A 131 -6.39 -5.94 -21.60
N ASN A 132 -7.48 -5.36 -22.13
CA ASN A 132 -8.56 -4.72 -21.35
C ASN A 132 -9.18 -5.63 -20.27
N ARG A 133 -9.04 -6.96 -20.34
CA ARG A 133 -9.56 -7.86 -19.29
C ARG A 133 -8.54 -8.03 -18.16
N ALA A 134 -7.24 -7.88 -18.42
CA ALA A 134 -6.20 -7.98 -17.41
C ALA A 134 -6.31 -6.86 -16.38
N ILE A 135 -6.52 -5.62 -16.81
CA ILE A 135 -6.70 -4.50 -15.86
C ILE A 135 -7.91 -4.70 -14.94
N VAL A 136 -9.04 -5.16 -15.48
CA VAL A 136 -10.26 -5.37 -14.68
C VAL A 136 -10.03 -6.46 -13.65
N ARG A 137 -9.31 -7.53 -14.03
CA ARG A 137 -8.90 -8.59 -13.09
C ARG A 137 -7.95 -8.04 -12.01
N ALA A 138 -6.94 -7.28 -12.40
CA ALA A 138 -5.98 -6.69 -11.47
C ALA A 138 -6.69 -5.74 -10.49
N ALA A 139 -7.54 -4.85 -11.00
CA ALA A 139 -8.35 -3.95 -10.18
C ALA A 139 -9.26 -4.72 -9.22
N SER A 140 -9.90 -5.80 -9.65
CA SER A 140 -10.72 -6.64 -8.75
C SER A 140 -9.89 -7.29 -7.64
N CYS A 141 -8.68 -7.79 -7.95
CA CYS A 141 -7.75 -8.31 -6.95
C CYS A 141 -7.27 -7.21 -6.00
N ALA A 142 -6.98 -6.01 -6.52
CA ALA A 142 -6.53 -4.86 -5.78
C ALA A 142 -7.62 -4.32 -4.83
N SER A 143 -8.89 -4.27 -5.28
CA SER A 143 -10.02 -3.92 -4.42
C SER A 143 -10.12 -4.87 -3.22
N LYS A 144 -10.00 -6.19 -3.44
CA LYS A 144 -10.00 -7.17 -2.34
C LYS A 144 -8.81 -7.02 -1.40
N ALA A 145 -7.62 -6.70 -1.93
CA ALA A 145 -6.44 -6.41 -1.13
C ALA A 145 -6.67 -5.17 -0.25
N ALA A 146 -7.21 -4.10 -0.84
CA ALA A 146 -7.48 -2.85 -0.14
C ALA A 146 -8.58 -3.03 0.92
N GLU A 147 -9.66 -3.73 0.59
CA GLU A 147 -10.71 -4.10 1.54
C GLU A 147 -10.17 -4.94 2.69
N TRP A 148 -9.28 -5.90 2.41
CA TRP A 148 -8.65 -6.71 3.44
C TRP A 148 -7.79 -5.85 4.38
N LEU A 149 -6.95 -4.96 3.83
CA LEU A 149 -6.14 -4.04 4.63
C LEU A 149 -7.03 -3.11 5.46
N LEU A 150 -7.87 -2.32 4.79
CA LEU A 150 -8.73 -1.31 5.43
C LEU A 150 -9.71 -1.92 6.42
N GLY A 151 -10.10 -3.19 6.27
CA GLY A 151 -10.89 -3.94 7.24
C GLY A 151 -10.20 -4.15 8.60
N HIS A 152 -8.88 -3.95 8.70
CA HIS A 152 -8.15 -3.96 9.96
C HIS A 152 -8.03 -2.56 10.59
N LEU A 153 -8.45 -1.51 9.89
CA LEU A 153 -8.33 -0.14 10.42
C LEU A 153 -9.17 -0.01 11.71
N PRO A 154 -8.58 0.46 12.83
CA PRO A 154 -9.33 0.65 14.07
C PRO A 154 -10.54 1.56 13.87
N GLU A 155 -11.66 1.24 14.52
CA GLU A 155 -12.94 1.94 14.30
C GLU A 155 -12.84 3.44 14.60
N GLU A 156 -12.03 3.82 15.61
CA GLU A 156 -11.81 5.22 15.98
C GLU A 156 -11.08 6.01 14.88
N VAL A 157 -10.16 5.35 14.18
CA VAL A 157 -9.46 5.92 13.02
C VAL A 157 -10.39 5.95 11.81
N ASN A 158 -11.17 4.89 11.60
CA ASN A 158 -12.14 4.77 10.51
C ASN A 158 -13.18 5.91 10.54
N VAL A 159 -13.70 6.22 11.73
CA VAL A 159 -14.66 7.32 11.96
C VAL A 159 -14.01 8.69 11.72
N SER A 160 -12.75 8.89 12.15
CA SER A 160 -12.10 10.20 12.02
C SER A 160 -11.78 10.57 10.56
N ILE A 161 -11.56 9.59 9.69
CA ILE A 161 -11.34 9.79 8.25
C ILE A 161 -12.62 9.67 7.41
N GLY A 162 -13.78 9.44 8.03
CA GLY A 162 -15.09 9.44 7.35
C GLY A 162 -15.39 8.21 6.48
N LEU A 163 -14.63 7.12 6.64
CA LEU A 163 -14.91 5.84 5.98
C LEU A 163 -16.09 5.16 6.68
N ARG A 164 -17.28 5.17 6.06
CA ARG A 164 -18.43 4.40 6.56
C ARG A 164 -18.32 2.96 6.07
N THR A 165 -18.37 1.99 6.97
CA THR A 165 -18.51 0.58 6.61
C THR A 165 -19.83 0.36 5.88
N GLY A 166 -19.76 -0.04 4.61
CA GLY A 166 -20.93 -0.41 3.84
C GLY A 166 -21.53 -1.72 4.35
N ASN A 167 -22.36 -1.67 5.39
CA ASN A 167 -23.17 -2.82 5.80
C ASN A 167 -24.59 -2.46 6.27
N GLU A 168 -25.24 -1.48 5.64
CA GLU A 168 -26.66 -1.15 5.88
C GLU A 168 -27.56 -1.49 4.68
N ARG A 169 -27.28 -2.56 3.93
CA ARG A 169 -28.23 -3.07 2.91
C ARG A 169 -28.42 -4.57 3.00
N ARG A 170 -28.99 -5.04 4.12
CA ARG A 170 -29.81 -6.25 4.17
C ARG A 170 -30.82 -6.12 5.31
N GLU A 171 -31.87 -5.35 5.08
CA GLU A 171 -33.19 -5.53 5.71
C GLU A 171 -34.18 -4.59 5.00
N ALA A 172 -34.78 -5.12 3.92
CA ALA A 172 -36.06 -4.71 3.34
C ALA A 172 -36.53 -5.84 2.42
#